data_AF-A0A5M6DE23-F1
#
_entry.id   AF-A0A5M6DE23-F1
#
_cell.length_a   1.000
_cell.length_b   1.000
_cell.length_c   1.000
_cell.angle_alpha   90.00
_cell.angle_beta   90.00
_cell.angle_gamma   90.00
#
_symmetry.space_group_name_H-M   'P 1'
#
loop_
_entity.id
_entity.type
_entity.pdbx_description
1 polymer ?
#
loop_
_entity_poly.entity_id
_entity_poly.type
_entity_poly.pdbx_seq_one_letter_code
_entity_poly.pdbx_strand_id
1 'polypeptide(L)'
;MKKIILTLALAAQTAFGFADGHQAVTASARYENSKMYRQPGTSTEVLKALKSSDEIVVVRRYNSAWSIVTVDGQVGYVLTAELAKPIKPATHQVIAKK
;
A
#
# COMPACT_ATOMS: atom_id res chain seq x y z
N MET A 1 25.96 37.61 14.56
CA MET A 1 26.21 36.25 15.09
C MET A 1 24.94 35.70 15.72
N LYS A 2 24.40 34.61 15.15
CA LYS A 2 23.66 33.52 15.82
C LYS A 2 23.17 32.58 14.71
N LYS A 3 24.02 31.59 14.38
CA LYS A 3 23.70 30.55 13.42
C LYS A 3 22.78 29.56 14.13
N ILE A 4 21.51 29.54 13.78
CA ILE A 4 20.56 28.53 14.27
C ILE A 4 20.61 27.40 13.25
N ILE A 5 21.41 26.39 13.54
CA ILE A 5 21.43 25.13 12.80
C ILE A 5 20.29 24.30 13.41
N LEU A 6 19.12 24.31 12.76
CA LEU A 6 18.06 23.34 13.05
C LEU A 6 18.38 22.05 12.29
N THR A 7 19.24 21.21 12.87
CA THR A 7 19.42 19.83 12.43
C THR A 7 18.13 19.07 12.71
N LEU A 8 17.23 19.02 11.73
CA LEU A 8 16.11 18.10 11.74
C LEU A 8 16.67 16.71 11.40
N ALA A 9 17.07 15.99 12.45
CA ALA A 9 17.32 14.55 12.37
C ALA A 9 16.01 13.89 11.94
N LEU A 10 15.85 13.66 10.64
CA LEU A 10 14.82 12.76 10.13
C LEU A 10 15.25 11.37 10.53
N ALA A 11 14.87 10.98 11.76
CA ALA A 11 15.02 9.64 12.26
C ALA A 11 14.47 8.69 11.19
N ALA A 12 15.32 7.79 10.72
CA ALA A 12 14.96 6.63 9.92
C ALA A 12 14.03 5.76 10.77
N GLN A 13 12.75 6.11 10.80
CA GLN A 13 11.75 5.41 11.57
C GLN A 13 11.29 4.21 10.74
N THR A 14 11.77 3.05 11.21
CA THR A 14 11.17 1.71 11.09
C THR A 14 11.05 1.16 9.67
N ALA A 15 12.19 0.76 9.11
CA ALA A 15 12.21 -0.50 8.37
C ALA A 15 11.99 -1.63 9.40
N PHE A 16 11.16 -2.62 9.05
CA PHE A 16 10.88 -3.87 9.77
C PHE A 16 9.88 -3.77 10.94
N GLY A 17 8.59 -3.85 10.58
CA GLY A 17 7.50 -4.04 11.53
C GLY A 17 6.27 -4.69 10.90
N PHE A 18 6.44 -5.62 9.95
CA PHE A 18 5.36 -6.53 9.52
C PHE A 18 5.60 -7.92 10.13
N ALA A 19 5.75 -7.97 11.46
CA ALA A 19 5.83 -9.22 12.22
C ALA A 19 4.69 -9.31 13.24
N ASP A 20 3.53 -8.77 12.89
CA ASP A 20 2.28 -9.08 13.58
C ASP A 20 1.35 -9.69 12.54
N GLY A 21 0.66 -10.78 12.91
CA GLY A 21 -0.09 -11.71 12.04
C GLY A 21 -1.30 -11.12 11.32
N HIS A 22 -1.27 -9.84 10.93
CA HIS A 22 -2.22 -9.22 10.03
C HIS A 22 -2.04 -9.81 8.63
N GLN A 23 -2.95 -10.70 8.26
CA GLN A 23 -3.09 -11.23 6.91
C GLN A 23 -3.14 -10.05 5.93
N ALA A 24 -2.01 -9.77 5.27
CA ALA A 24 -1.94 -8.74 4.25
C ALA A 24 -2.87 -9.15 3.11
N VAL A 25 -3.91 -8.35 2.88
CA VAL A 25 -4.82 -8.60 1.76
C VAL A 25 -4.12 -8.11 0.50
N THR A 26 -3.54 -9.05 -0.25
CA THR A 26 -2.87 -8.74 -1.51
C THR A 26 -3.87 -8.72 -2.66
N ALA A 27 -3.66 -7.78 -3.57
CA ALA A 27 -4.40 -7.63 -4.82
C ALA A 27 -3.41 -7.33 -5.94
N SER A 28 -3.89 -7.39 -7.17
CA SER A 28 -3.21 -6.87 -8.34
C SER A 28 -4.02 -5.75 -8.97
N ALA A 29 -3.42 -4.98 -9.87
CA ALA A 29 -4.18 -4.09 -10.72
C ALA A 29 -5.07 -4.90 -11.67
N ARG A 30 -6.28 -4.40 -11.92
CA ARG A 30 -7.22 -5.02 -12.86
C ARG A 30 -6.85 -4.73 -14.30
N TYR A 31 -6.25 -3.57 -14.55
CA TYR A 31 -5.85 -3.10 -15.87
C TYR A 31 -4.38 -2.71 -15.85
N GLU A 32 -3.75 -2.79 -17.01
CA GLU A 32 -2.45 -2.16 -17.21
C GLU A 32 -2.60 -0.64 -17.09
N ASN A 33 -1.64 0.00 -16.45
CA ASN A 33 -1.60 1.45 -16.24
C ASN A 33 -2.70 1.99 -15.30
N SER A 34 -3.24 1.17 -14.39
CA SER A 34 -4.06 1.66 -13.28
C SER A 34 -3.24 2.63 -12.41
N LYS A 35 -3.82 3.75 -11.99
CA LYS A 35 -3.06 4.83 -11.33
C LYS A 35 -3.14 4.75 -9.80
N MET A 36 -1.99 4.86 -9.16
CA MET A 36 -1.87 5.15 -7.73
C MET A 36 -1.65 6.64 -7.53
N TYR A 37 -2.47 7.25 -6.69
CA TYR A 37 -2.51 8.68 -6.45
C TYR A 37 -2.03 9.03 -5.04
N ARG A 38 -1.51 10.25 -4.87
CA ARG A 38 -1.10 10.79 -3.57
C ARG A 38 -2.28 10.98 -2.61
N GLN A 39 -3.45 11.31 -3.15
CA GLN A 39 -4.69 11.58 -2.41
C GLN A 39 -5.88 10.89 -3.10
N PRO A 40 -7.04 10.74 -2.44
CA PRO A 40 -8.24 10.11 -3.04
C PRO A 40 -8.92 11.04 -4.06
N GLY A 41 -8.26 11.29 -5.19
CA GLY A 41 -8.73 12.12 -6.29
C GLY A 41 -7.87 11.96 -7.55
N THR A 42 -8.52 11.86 -8.70
CA THR A 42 -7.83 11.62 -9.99
C THR A 42 -7.09 12.83 -10.55
N SER A 43 -7.33 14.02 -10.01
CA SER A 43 -6.61 15.25 -10.33
C SER A 43 -5.36 15.47 -9.46
N THR A 44 -5.03 14.52 -8.59
CA THR A 44 -3.86 14.62 -7.70
C THR A 44 -2.63 13.98 -8.35
N GLU A 45 -1.46 14.18 -7.76
CA GLU A 45 -0.20 13.58 -8.22
C GLU A 45 -0.35 12.06 -8.39
N VAL A 46 0.03 11.55 -9.57
CA VAL A 46 0.16 10.12 -9.84
C VAL A 46 1.51 9.67 -9.31
N LEU A 47 1.51 8.86 -8.27
CA LEU A 47 2.72 8.29 -7.68
C LEU A 47 3.27 7.16 -8.52
N LYS A 48 2.38 6.31 -9.06
CA LYS A 48 2.78 5.13 -9.84
C LYS A 48 1.70 4.73 -10.85
N ALA A 49 2.14 4.27 -12.00
CA ALA A 49 1.35 3.49 -12.93
C ALA A 49 1.52 2.01 -12.61
N LEU A 50 0.44 1.36 -12.20
CA LEU A 50 0.40 -0.02 -11.75
C LEU A 50 0.14 -0.97 -12.92
N LYS A 51 0.72 -2.16 -12.82
CA LYS A 51 0.54 -3.26 -13.77
C LYS A 51 -0.16 -4.43 -13.08
N SER A 52 -0.73 -5.34 -13.87
CA SER A 52 -1.38 -6.54 -13.32
C SER A 52 -0.40 -7.48 -12.60
N SER A 53 0.90 -7.33 -12.86
CA SER A 53 1.98 -8.06 -12.20
C SER A 53 2.43 -7.46 -10.87
N ASP A 54 2.02 -6.24 -10.54
CA ASP A 54 2.45 -5.57 -9.31
C ASP A 54 1.75 -6.17 -8.10
N GLU A 55 2.52 -6.41 -7.03
CA GLU A 55 1.96 -6.81 -5.74
C GLU A 55 1.43 -5.56 -5.02
N ILE A 56 0.13 -5.53 -4.81
CA ILE A 56 -0.55 -4.42 -4.13
C ILE A 56 -1.07 -4.91 -2.79
N VAL A 57 -0.53 -4.36 -1.70
CA VAL A 57 -1.06 -4.62 -0.36
C VAL A 57 -2.20 -3.65 -0.08
N VAL A 58 -3.42 -4.15 0.03
CA VAL A 58 -4.58 -3.33 0.40
C VAL A 58 -4.57 -3.14 1.91
N VAL A 59 -4.29 -1.91 2.35
CA VAL A 59 -4.24 -1.56 3.76
C VAL A 59 -5.65 -1.51 4.34
N ARG A 60 -6.55 -0.75 3.69
CA ARG A 60 -7.98 -0.67 4.02
C ARG A 60 -8.76 0.04 2.93
N ARG A 61 -10.08 -0.09 2.96
CA ARG A 61 -10.97 0.77 2.18
C ARG A 61 -11.05 2.17 2.83
N TYR A 62 -10.92 3.22 2.01
CA TYR A 62 -11.10 4.61 2.44
C TYR A 62 -12.57 5.01 2.35
N ASN A 63 -13.21 4.76 1.20
CA ASN A 63 -14.64 4.99 0.99
C ASN A 63 -15.19 4.06 -0.13
N SER A 64 -16.38 4.36 -0.67
CA SER A 64 -16.99 3.56 -1.74
C SER A 64 -16.20 3.55 -3.05
N ALA A 65 -15.33 4.52 -3.31
CA ALA A 65 -14.56 4.61 -4.55
C ALA A 65 -13.07 4.30 -4.38
N TRP A 66 -12.49 4.49 -3.19
CA TRP A 66 -11.05 4.48 -2.98
C TRP A 66 -10.60 3.47 -1.93
N SER A 67 -9.44 2.86 -2.19
CA SER A 67 -8.69 2.02 -1.26
C SER A 67 -7.33 2.65 -0.97
N ILE A 68 -6.88 2.53 0.27
CA ILE A 68 -5.49 2.83 0.66
C ILE A 68 -4.68 1.57 0.42
N VAL A 69 -3.58 1.71 -0.32
CA VAL A 69 -2.71 0.60 -0.70
C VAL A 69 -1.25 0.92 -0.42
N THR A 70 -0.44 -0.12 -0.34
CA THR A 70 1.02 -0.04 -0.33
C THR A 70 1.57 -0.83 -1.51
N VAL A 71 2.47 -0.22 -2.28
CA VAL A 71 3.18 -0.85 -3.40
C VAL A 71 4.66 -0.49 -3.26
N ASP A 72 5.55 -1.49 -3.22
CA ASP A 72 7.00 -1.31 -3.00
C ASP A 72 7.34 -0.43 -1.78
N GLY A 73 6.56 -0.52 -0.71
CA GLY A 73 6.72 0.30 0.50
C GLY A 73 6.17 1.73 0.41
N GLN A 74 5.65 2.16 -0.75
CA GLN A 74 5.01 3.47 -0.91
C GLN A 74 3.49 3.37 -0.70
N VAL A 75 2.97 4.21 0.20
CA VAL A 75 1.53 4.31 0.47
C VAL A 75 0.86 5.27 -0.50
N GLY A 76 -0.30 4.89 -1.03
CA GLY A 76 -1.10 5.73 -1.91
C GLY A 76 -2.58 5.31 -1.97
N TYR A 77 -3.31 5.94 -2.88
CA TYR A 77 -4.73 5.73 -3.10
C TYR A 77 -4.99 5.17 -4.49
N VAL A 78 -5.79 4.12 -4.58
CA VAL A 78 -6.20 3.50 -5.85
C VAL A 78 -7.72 3.41 -5.86
N LEU A 79 -8.34 3.63 -7.04
CA LEU A 79 -9.76 3.38 -7.22
C LEU A 79 -10.05 1.90 -6.95
N THR A 80 -11.00 1.58 -6.08
CA THR A 80 -11.27 0.18 -5.75
C THR A 80 -11.74 -0.63 -6.95
N ALA A 81 -12.33 0.01 -7.97
CA ALA A 81 -12.72 -0.64 -9.22
C ALA A 81 -11.53 -1.07 -10.10
N GLU A 82 -10.36 -0.44 -9.89
CA GLU A 82 -9.10 -0.73 -10.58
C GLU A 82 -8.31 -1.86 -9.88
N LEU A 83 -8.75 -2.32 -8.71
CA LEU A 83 -8.17 -3.47 -8.04
C LEU A 83 -8.85 -4.74 -8.51
N ALA A 84 -8.06 -5.75 -8.85
CA ALA A 84 -8.57 -7.10 -9.00
C ALA A 84 -9.08 -7.63 -7.65
N LYS A 85 -9.89 -8.70 -7.69
CA LYS A 85 -10.39 -9.31 -6.45
C LYS A 85 -9.19 -9.67 -5.57
N PRO A 86 -9.20 -9.28 -4.29
CA PRO A 86 -8.09 -9.59 -3.41
C PRO A 86 -7.92 -11.09 -3.34
N ILE A 87 -6.68 -11.53 -3.53
CA ILE A 87 -6.28 -12.89 -3.26
C ILE A 87 -6.26 -12.94 -1.74
N LYS A 88 -7.32 -13.45 -1.11
CA LYS A 88 -7.25 -13.78 0.32
C LYS A 88 -6.00 -14.65 0.47
N PRO A 89 -5.06 -14.33 1.38
CA PRO A 89 -4.00 -15.27 1.69
C PRO A 89 -4.69 -16.58 2.02
N ALA A 90 -4.42 -17.61 1.23
CA ALA A 90 -4.82 -18.95 1.62
C ALA A 90 -4.22 -19.13 3.01
N THR A 91 -5.08 -19.19 4.03
CA THR A 91 -4.69 -19.57 5.37
C THR A 91 -3.92 -20.87 5.20
N HIS A 92 -2.59 -20.81 5.21
CA HIS A 92 -1.79 -21.95 5.62
C HIS A 92 -2.18 -22.10 7.08
N GLN A 93 -3.27 -22.85 7.29
CA GLN A 93 -3.50 -23.56 8.52
C GLN A 93 -2.21 -24.36 8.68
N VAL A 94 -1.24 -23.81 9.38
CA VAL A 94 -0.12 -24.58 9.88
C VAL A 94 -0.81 -25.61 10.75
N ILE A 95 -0.96 -26.78 10.16
CA ILE A 95 -1.50 -27.97 10.76
C ILE A 95 -0.60 -28.15 11.98
N ALA A 96 -1.06 -27.70 13.14
CA ALA A 96 -0.48 -28.10 14.41
C ALA A 96 -0.76 -29.60 14.51
N LYS A 97 0.07 -30.40 13.85
CA LYS A 97 0.16 -31.84 14.10
C LYS A 97 0.70 -31.95 15.52
N LYS A 98 -0.23 -32.23 16.43
CA LYS A 98 0.02 -32.75 17.77
C LYS A 98 0.53 -34.19 17.68
#